data_AF-A0A368T2I4-F1
#
_entry.id   AF-A0A368T2I4-F1
#
_cell.length_a   1.000
_cell.length_b   1.000
_cell.length_c   1.000
_cell.angle_alpha   90.00
_cell.angle_beta   90.00
_cell.angle_gamma   90.00
#
_symmetry.space_group_name_H-M   'P 1'
#
loop_
_entity.id
_entity.type
_entity.pdbx_description
1 polymer ?
#
loop_
_entity_poly.entity_id
_entity_poly.type
_entity_poly.pdbx_seq_one_letter_code
_entity_poly.pdbx_strand_id
1 'polypeptide(L)'
;MSMRADELMRATIKILTDGAELESGSAATHVERALDKLMDLQQVVQETPQSPEDFAYFKKQVVQLLKTDQNGHGLTMYVFHCFNYAGRGRLDGFEEACHRRSAVQLLNDEYAPWSELFIPDDLEVIEEIDELLEEASDDAPPVPEPGIPGWVPDTHWWWRAPKRQDMTEEERAERIDYDSNDGL
;
A
#
# COMPACT_ATOMS: atom_id res chain seq x y z
N MET A 1 6.17 -21.31 4.38
CA MET A 1 5.82 -21.11 5.80
C MET A 1 5.48 -19.65 5.96
N SER A 2 4.28 -19.32 6.44
CA SER A 2 3.96 -17.92 6.78
C SER A 2 4.84 -17.48 7.95
N MET A 3 5.38 -16.26 7.89
CA MET A 3 6.20 -15.69 8.97
C MET A 3 5.34 -15.43 10.20
N ARG A 4 5.91 -15.55 11.39
CA ARG A 4 5.22 -15.18 12.63
C ARG A 4 5.19 -13.66 12.79
N ALA A 5 4.21 -13.14 13.54
CA ALA A 5 4.07 -11.71 13.79
C ALA A 5 5.35 -11.08 14.37
N ASP A 6 6.01 -11.74 15.32
CA ASP A 6 7.26 -11.25 15.92
C ASP A 6 8.43 -11.19 14.93
N GLU A 7 8.43 -12.07 13.92
CA GLU A 7 9.41 -12.06 12.83
C GLU A 7 9.14 -10.91 11.85
N LEU A 8 7.87 -10.67 11.51
CA LEU A 8 7.44 -9.55 10.66
C LEU A 8 7.74 -8.20 11.31
N MET A 9 7.45 -8.04 12.61
CA MET A 9 7.76 -6.83 13.37
C MET A 9 9.26 -6.55 13.36
N ARG A 10 10.10 -7.55 13.69
CA ARG A 10 11.56 -7.39 13.67
C ARG A 10 12.10 -7.09 12.28
N ALA A 11 11.58 -7.76 11.25
CA ALA A 11 11.98 -7.52 9.87
C ALA A 11 11.65 -6.09 9.42
N THR A 12 10.45 -5.60 9.75
CA THR A 12 10.01 -4.23 9.42
C THR A 12 10.94 -3.19 10.06
N ILE A 13 11.20 -3.30 11.36
CA ILE A 13 12.12 -2.39 12.05
C ILE A 13 13.50 -2.43 11.40
N LYS A 14 14.02 -3.61 11.09
CA LYS A 14 15.32 -3.74 10.43
C LYS A 14 15.35 -3.02 9.07
N ILE A 15 14.34 -3.24 8.22
CA ILE A 15 14.26 -2.64 6.88
C ILE A 15 14.24 -1.11 6.97
N LEU A 16 13.45 -0.55 7.89
CA LEU A 16 13.35 0.90 8.07
C LEU A 16 14.62 1.51 8.68
N THR A 17 15.29 0.79 9.60
CA THR A 17 16.59 1.21 10.14
C THR A 17 17.65 1.22 9.04
N ASP A 18 17.76 0.14 8.26
CA ASP A 18 18.68 0.07 7.12
C ASP A 18 18.38 1.22 6.13
N GLY A 19 17.10 1.50 5.85
CA GLY A 19 16.66 2.59 4.98
C GLY A 19 17.06 3.98 5.47
N ALA A 20 17.02 4.20 6.78
CA ALA A 20 17.39 5.47 7.41
C ALA A 20 18.90 5.77 7.32
N GLU A 21 19.73 4.74 7.17
CA GLU A 21 21.20 4.84 7.13
C GLU A 21 21.77 5.03 5.70
N LEU A 22 20.93 5.00 4.67
CA LEU A 22 21.39 5.06 3.27
C LEU A 22 21.76 6.47 2.81
N GLU A 23 22.78 6.53 1.95
CA GLU A 23 23.02 7.69 1.09
C GLU A 23 22.04 7.63 -0.11
N SER A 24 21.49 8.78 -0.51
CA SER A 24 20.30 8.98 -1.36
C SER A 24 20.02 7.94 -2.48
N GLY A 25 18.74 7.60 -2.68
CA GLY A 25 18.22 6.90 -3.87
C GLY A 25 17.70 5.47 -3.65
N SER A 26 17.98 4.84 -2.50
CA SER A 26 17.57 3.46 -2.17
C SER A 26 16.49 3.36 -1.07
N ALA A 27 16.14 4.49 -0.45
CA ALA A 27 15.19 4.54 0.66
C ALA A 27 13.75 4.16 0.25
N ALA A 28 13.31 4.53 -0.97
CA ALA A 28 11.96 4.20 -1.47
C ALA A 28 11.71 2.68 -1.49
N THR A 29 12.68 1.88 -1.94
CA THR A 29 12.57 0.41 -1.93
C THR A 29 12.51 -0.17 -0.52
N HIS A 30 13.14 0.47 0.46
CA HIS A 30 13.07 0.02 1.86
C HIS A 30 11.70 0.32 2.46
N VAL A 31 11.17 1.52 2.23
CA VAL A 31 9.82 1.90 2.67
C VAL A 31 8.78 0.97 2.05
N GLU A 32 8.84 0.73 0.74
CA GLU A 32 7.93 -0.18 0.04
C GLU A 32 7.93 -1.57 0.68
N ARG A 33 9.12 -2.17 0.85
CA ARG A 33 9.26 -3.48 1.49
C ARG A 33 8.79 -3.50 2.94
N ALA A 34 8.96 -2.39 3.67
CA ALA A 34 8.47 -2.28 5.04
C ALA A 34 6.94 -2.23 5.07
N LEU A 35 6.32 -1.46 4.18
CA LEU A 35 4.86 -1.37 4.09
C LEU A 35 4.22 -2.71 3.68
N ASP A 36 4.83 -3.45 2.76
CA ASP A 36 4.40 -4.82 2.44
C ASP A 36 4.41 -5.72 3.70
N LYS A 37 5.46 -5.61 4.51
CA LYS A 37 5.57 -6.36 5.77
C LYS A 37 4.55 -5.92 6.81
N LEU A 38 4.15 -4.64 6.81
CA LEU A 38 3.06 -4.17 7.67
C LEU A 38 1.71 -4.74 7.26
N MET A 39 1.44 -4.86 5.95
CA MET A 39 0.22 -5.48 5.44
C MET A 39 0.20 -6.99 5.74
N ASP A 40 1.32 -7.69 5.53
CA ASP A 40 1.48 -9.09 5.96
C ASP A 40 1.22 -9.24 7.46
N LEU A 41 1.74 -8.31 8.27
CA LEU A 41 1.57 -8.33 9.72
C LEU A 41 0.09 -8.14 10.10
N GLN A 42 -0.66 -7.28 9.40
CA GLN A 42 -2.09 -7.09 9.68
C GLN A 42 -2.91 -8.36 9.49
N GLN A 43 -2.62 -9.13 8.44
CA GLN A 43 -3.23 -10.44 8.25
C GLN A 43 -2.95 -11.36 9.45
N VAL A 44 -1.70 -11.43 9.91
CA VAL A 44 -1.30 -12.34 10.99
C VAL A 44 -1.86 -11.91 12.36
N VAL A 45 -1.91 -10.61 12.67
CA VAL A 45 -2.39 -10.15 13.99
C VAL A 45 -3.90 -10.29 14.15
N GLN A 46 -4.68 -10.29 13.06
CA GLN A 46 -6.10 -10.60 13.12
C GLN A 46 -6.35 -12.05 13.55
N GLU A 47 -5.48 -12.98 13.12
CA GLU A 47 -5.58 -14.40 13.46
C GLU A 47 -4.94 -14.71 14.83
N THR A 48 -3.84 -14.02 15.16
CA THR A 48 -3.07 -14.22 16.39
C THR A 48 -2.77 -12.85 17.04
N PRO A 49 -3.65 -12.37 17.93
CA PRO A 49 -3.44 -11.10 18.62
C PRO A 49 -2.11 -11.05 19.38
N GLN A 50 -1.41 -9.93 19.24
CA GLN A 50 -0.13 -9.70 19.93
C GLN A 50 -0.35 -9.06 21.30
N SER A 51 0.69 -9.11 22.14
CA SER A 51 0.72 -8.33 23.38
C SER A 51 0.50 -6.85 23.08
N PRO A 52 -0.48 -6.17 23.74
CA PRO A 52 -0.73 -4.75 23.50
C PRO A 52 0.48 -3.86 23.74
N GLU A 53 1.32 -4.21 24.72
CA GLU A 53 2.53 -3.47 25.06
C GLU A 53 3.59 -3.60 23.96
N ASP A 54 3.87 -4.83 23.51
CA ASP A 54 4.85 -5.08 22.46
C ASP A 54 4.43 -4.43 21.13
N PHE A 55 3.14 -4.51 20.81
CA PHE A 55 2.60 -3.94 19.58
C PHE A 55 2.59 -2.41 19.61
N ALA A 56 2.24 -1.79 20.76
CA ALA A 56 2.34 -0.34 20.93
C ALA A 56 3.79 0.15 20.82
N TYR A 57 4.74 -0.59 21.42
CA TYR A 57 6.17 -0.26 21.32
C TYR A 57 6.68 -0.37 19.88
N PHE A 58 6.26 -1.39 19.14
CA PHE A 58 6.57 -1.56 17.73
C PHE A 58 5.99 -0.41 16.87
N LYS A 59 4.70 -0.10 17.00
CA LYS A 59 4.05 1.01 16.27
C LYS A 59 4.80 2.32 16.46
N LYS A 60 5.18 2.63 17.71
CA LYS A 60 5.98 3.82 18.02
C LYS A 60 7.32 3.85 17.29
N GLN A 61 8.04 2.73 17.24
CA GLN A 61 9.32 2.66 16.51
C GLN A 61 9.14 2.83 15.00
N VAL A 62 8.12 2.19 14.41
CA VAL A 62 7.80 2.36 12.98
C VAL A 62 7.57 3.83 12.66
N VAL A 63 6.72 4.53 13.42
CA VAL A 63 6.45 5.96 13.23
C VAL A 63 7.73 6.79 13.35
N GLN A 64 8.57 6.52 14.35
CA GLN A 64 9.84 7.24 14.53
C GLN A 64 10.79 7.03 13.34
N LEU A 65 10.88 5.81 12.83
CA LEU A 65 11.76 5.49 11.70
C LEU A 65 11.23 6.03 10.37
N LEU A 66 9.91 6.03 10.15
CA LEU A 66 9.30 6.61 8.94
C LEU A 66 9.54 8.12 8.85
N LYS A 67 9.69 8.81 9.99
CA LYS A 67 9.92 10.26 10.05
C LYS A 67 11.38 10.67 9.88
N THR A 68 12.30 9.74 9.62
CA THR A 68 13.68 10.10 9.26
C THR A 68 13.70 10.68 7.86
N ASP A 69 14.65 11.59 7.55
CA ASP A 69 14.69 12.27 6.25
C ASP A 69 14.67 11.30 5.06
N GLN A 70 15.43 10.21 5.13
CA GLN A 70 15.50 9.21 4.05
C GLN A 70 14.20 8.42 3.89
N ASN A 71 13.62 7.94 5.00
CA ASN A 71 12.37 7.18 4.92
C ASN A 71 11.17 8.09 4.60
N GLY A 72 11.18 9.34 5.05
CA GLY A 72 10.19 10.34 4.69
C GLY A 72 10.20 10.61 3.18
N HIS A 73 11.38 10.79 2.58
CA HIS A 73 11.49 10.85 1.12
C HIS A 73 11.01 9.56 0.44
N GLY A 74 11.30 8.40 1.05
CA GLY A 74 10.78 7.11 0.57
C GLY A 74 9.26 7.02 0.60
N LEU A 75 8.60 7.60 1.62
CA LEU A 75 7.13 7.69 1.71
C LEU A 75 6.56 8.57 0.60
N THR A 76 7.14 9.75 0.35
CA THR A 76 6.75 10.62 -0.77
C THR A 76 6.84 9.88 -2.10
N MET A 77 7.93 9.14 -2.34
CA MET A 77 8.07 8.32 -3.56
C MET A 77 7.05 7.19 -3.62
N TYR A 78 6.71 6.57 -2.49
CA TYR A 78 5.70 5.52 -2.42
C TYR A 78 4.31 6.04 -2.81
N VAL A 79 3.92 7.22 -2.29
CA VAL A 79 2.66 7.90 -2.64
C VAL A 79 2.66 8.28 -4.13
N PHE A 80 3.76 8.83 -4.64
CA PHE A 80 3.89 9.14 -6.06
C PHE A 80 3.75 7.90 -6.96
N HIS A 81 4.30 6.75 -6.57
CA HIS A 81 4.10 5.50 -7.30
C HIS A 81 2.63 5.06 -7.26
N CYS A 82 1.96 5.16 -6.10
CA CYS A 82 0.53 4.89 -5.99
C CYS A 82 -0.29 5.76 -6.96
N PHE A 83 0.01 7.06 -7.03
CA PHE A 83 -0.59 7.99 -7.99
C PHE A 83 -0.42 7.54 -9.45
N ASN A 84 0.79 7.15 -9.84
CA ASN A 84 1.04 6.67 -11.21
C ASN A 84 0.24 5.39 -11.54
N TYR A 85 0.10 4.47 -10.58
CA TYR A 85 -0.75 3.29 -10.78
C TYR A 85 -2.23 3.64 -10.85
N ALA A 86 -2.71 4.56 -10.00
CA ALA A 86 -4.10 5.03 -10.04
C ALA A 86 -4.42 5.71 -11.38
N GLY A 87 -3.51 6.51 -11.92
CA GLY A 87 -3.64 7.12 -13.26
C GLY A 87 -3.70 6.10 -14.40
N ARG A 88 -3.16 4.89 -14.18
CA ARG A 88 -3.27 3.71 -15.06
C ARG A 88 -4.41 2.77 -14.66
N GLY A 89 -5.34 3.21 -13.81
CA GLY A 89 -6.37 2.37 -13.22
C GLY A 89 -7.34 1.74 -14.24
N ARG A 90 -7.51 2.33 -15.43
CA ARG A 90 -8.31 1.72 -16.51
C ARG A 90 -7.61 0.54 -17.21
N LEU A 91 -6.33 0.33 -16.90
CA LEU A 91 -5.42 -0.61 -17.54
C LEU A 91 -4.94 -1.63 -16.49
N ASP A 92 -3.63 -1.84 -16.36
CA ASP A 92 -3.00 -2.75 -15.41
C ASP A 92 -2.76 -2.15 -14.02
N GLY A 93 -3.07 -0.86 -13.81
CA GLY A 93 -2.69 -0.14 -12.60
C GLY A 93 -3.64 -0.28 -11.41
N PHE A 94 -4.88 -0.71 -11.61
CA PHE A 94 -5.93 -0.61 -10.58
C PHE A 94 -5.63 -1.43 -9.33
N GLU A 95 -5.27 -2.70 -9.50
CA GLU A 95 -5.02 -3.62 -8.39
C GLU A 95 -3.81 -3.16 -7.54
N GLU A 96 -2.74 -2.74 -8.20
CA GLU A 96 -1.54 -2.23 -7.53
C GLU A 96 -1.81 -0.90 -6.82
N ALA A 97 -2.62 -0.02 -7.41
CA ALA A 97 -3.07 1.20 -6.76
C ALA A 97 -3.90 0.91 -5.50
N CYS A 98 -4.84 -0.04 -5.57
CA CYS A 98 -5.62 -0.50 -4.42
C CYS A 98 -4.74 -1.03 -3.28
N HIS A 99 -3.70 -1.80 -3.62
CA HIS A 99 -2.74 -2.33 -2.67
C HIS A 99 -1.96 -1.22 -1.97
N ARG A 100 -1.35 -0.31 -2.73
CA ARG A 100 -0.57 0.82 -2.19
C ARG A 100 -1.43 1.79 -1.39
N ARG A 101 -2.62 2.10 -1.87
CA ARG A 101 -3.58 2.98 -1.17
C ARG A 101 -4.01 2.38 0.17
N SER A 102 -4.13 1.06 0.25
CA SER A 102 -4.39 0.34 1.51
C SER A 102 -3.23 0.40 2.48
N ALA A 103 -1.99 0.32 2.00
CA ALA A 103 -0.82 0.52 2.86
C ALA A 103 -0.79 1.95 3.45
N VAL A 104 -1.11 2.96 2.64
CA VAL A 104 -1.18 4.36 3.09
C VAL A 104 -2.30 4.55 4.12
N GLN A 105 -3.50 3.99 3.89
CA GLN A 105 -4.62 4.04 4.84
C GLN A 105 -4.27 3.34 6.15
N LEU A 106 -3.61 2.18 6.06
CA LEU A 106 -3.19 1.41 7.23
C LEU A 106 -2.29 2.23 8.17
N LEU A 107 -1.40 3.07 7.63
CA LEU A 107 -0.56 3.95 8.45
C LEU A 107 -1.42 4.91 9.28
N ASN A 108 -2.44 5.53 8.67
CA ASN A 108 -3.34 6.46 9.37
C ASN A 108 -4.18 5.78 10.44
N ASP A 109 -4.72 4.61 10.11
CA ASP A 109 -5.68 3.93 10.97
C ASP A 109 -5.00 3.27 12.17
N GLU A 110 -3.79 2.71 11.97
CA GLU A 110 -3.14 1.87 12.97
C GLU A 110 -1.88 2.46 13.60
N TYR A 111 -1.18 3.40 12.95
CA TYR A 111 0.15 3.85 13.39
C TYR A 111 0.18 5.31 13.85
N ALA A 112 -0.10 6.25 12.97
CA ALA A 112 -0.14 7.67 13.27
C ALA A 112 -0.97 8.44 12.22
N PRO A 113 -1.63 9.55 12.59
CA PRO A 113 -2.35 10.39 11.62
C PRO A 113 -1.45 10.81 10.46
N TRP A 114 -1.99 10.88 9.25
CA TRP A 114 -1.20 11.26 8.07
C TRP A 114 -0.44 12.57 8.22
N SER A 115 -1.03 13.57 8.91
CA SER A 115 -0.39 14.86 9.20
C SER A 115 0.92 14.76 10.01
N GLU A 116 1.21 13.61 10.62
CA GLU A 116 2.47 13.36 11.33
C GLU A 116 3.54 12.65 10.49
N LEU A 117 3.15 12.04 9.36
CA LEU A 117 3.97 11.18 8.52
C LEU A 117 4.27 11.79 7.15
N PHE A 118 3.33 12.54 6.60
CA PHE A 118 3.36 13.07 5.24
C PHE A 118 3.48 14.59 5.25
N ILE A 119 4.14 15.13 4.22
CA ILE A 119 4.14 16.58 3.96
C ILE A 119 2.80 17.00 3.33
N PRO A 120 2.41 18.29 3.37
CA PRO A 120 1.14 18.76 2.80
C PRO A 120 0.91 18.33 1.34
N ASP A 121 1.93 18.46 0.49
CA ASP A 121 1.86 18.06 -0.91
C ASP A 121 1.51 16.57 -1.09
N ASP A 122 2.04 15.68 -0.22
CA ASP A 122 1.70 14.26 -0.26
C ASP A 122 0.23 14.01 0.13
N LEU A 123 -0.34 14.83 1.01
CA LEU A 123 -1.75 14.73 1.40
C LEU A 123 -2.68 15.10 0.24
N GLU A 124 -2.33 16.15 -0.52
CA GLU A 124 -3.04 16.53 -1.75
C GLU A 124 -2.98 15.39 -2.77
N VAL A 125 -1.82 14.76 -2.96
CA VAL A 125 -1.68 13.60 -3.87
C VAL A 125 -2.50 12.39 -3.41
N ILE A 126 -2.66 12.17 -2.10
CA ILE A 126 -3.53 11.10 -1.58
C ILE A 126 -4.99 11.35 -1.95
N GLU A 127 -5.46 12.60 -1.88
CA GLU A 127 -6.81 12.96 -2.31
C GLU A 127 -6.96 12.77 -3.84
N GLU A 128 -5.97 13.17 -4.63
CA GLU A 128 -5.96 12.93 -6.09
C GLU A 128 -5.97 11.45 -6.45
N ILE A 129 -5.28 10.59 -5.68
CA ILE A 129 -5.33 9.13 -5.86
C ILE A 129 -6.78 8.61 -5.72
N ASP A 130 -7.51 9.10 -4.72
CA ASP A 130 -8.89 8.68 -4.48
C ASP A 130 -9.80 9.10 -5.65
N GLU A 131 -9.62 10.31 -6.19
CA GLU A 131 -10.32 10.79 -7.39
C GLU A 131 -10.02 9.91 -8.61
N LEU A 132 -8.74 9.60 -8.86
CA LEU A 132 -8.33 8.76 -9.98
C LEU A 132 -8.89 7.33 -9.89
N LEU A 133 -8.93 6.76 -8.68
CA LEU A 133 -9.52 5.44 -8.44
C LEU A 133 -11.05 5.46 -8.68
N GLU A 134 -11.74 6.52 -8.25
CA GLU A 134 -13.16 6.69 -8.51
C GLU A 134 -13.42 6.81 -10.02
N GLU A 135 -12.66 7.64 -10.74
CA GLU A 135 -12.77 7.81 -12.19
C GLU A 135 -12.42 6.55 -12.99
N ALA A 136 -11.48 5.74 -12.49
CA ALA A 136 -11.12 4.49 -13.13
C ALA A 136 -12.15 3.37 -12.87
N SER A 137 -12.90 3.44 -11.76
CA SER A 137 -13.79 2.36 -11.31
C SER A 137 -14.89 1.96 -12.30
N ASP A 138 -15.28 2.84 -13.22
CA ASP A 138 -16.26 2.52 -14.26
C ASP A 138 -15.73 1.51 -15.29
N ASP A 139 -14.43 1.58 -15.59
CA ASP A 139 -13.79 0.85 -16.69
C ASP A 139 -12.71 -0.14 -16.24
N ALA A 140 -12.23 0.00 -15.00
CA ALA A 140 -11.18 -0.81 -14.41
C ALA A 140 -11.51 -2.31 -14.46
N PRO A 141 -10.53 -3.16 -14.78
CA PRO A 141 -10.68 -4.59 -14.58
C PRO A 141 -10.98 -4.87 -13.09
N PRO A 142 -12.02 -5.64 -12.76
CA PRO A 142 -12.34 -5.93 -11.36
C PRO A 142 -11.20 -6.69 -10.70
N VAL A 143 -11.01 -6.45 -9.41
CA VAL A 143 -10.25 -7.36 -8.55
C VAL A 143 -11.23 -8.38 -7.99
N PRO A 144 -11.11 -9.68 -8.33
CA PRO A 144 -12.03 -10.68 -7.83
C PRO A 144 -11.87 -10.84 -6.31
N GLU A 145 -12.95 -11.18 -5.60
CA GLU A 145 -12.96 -11.31 -4.12
C GLU A 145 -11.79 -12.16 -3.56
N PRO A 146 -11.39 -13.31 -4.14
CA PRO A 146 -10.22 -14.06 -3.67
C PRO A 146 -8.88 -13.31 -3.79
N GLY A 147 -8.81 -12.27 -4.61
CA GLY A 147 -7.64 -11.39 -4.77
C GLY A 147 -7.62 -10.21 -3.79
N ILE A 148 -8.73 -9.94 -3.09
CA ILE A 148 -8.77 -8.90 -2.05
C ILE A 148 -8.13 -9.48 -0.77
N PRO A 149 -7.11 -8.83 -0.18
CA PRO A 149 -6.49 -9.33 1.05
C PRO A 149 -7.49 -9.42 2.21
N GLY A 150 -7.50 -10.54 2.94
CA GLY A 150 -8.51 -10.82 3.96
C GLY A 150 -8.55 -9.85 5.14
N TRP A 151 -7.47 -9.10 5.37
CA TRP A 151 -7.38 -8.08 6.42
C TRP A 151 -8.03 -6.74 6.06
N VAL A 152 -8.29 -6.51 4.76
CA VAL A 152 -8.75 -5.22 4.25
C VAL A 152 -10.21 -4.97 4.66
N PRO A 153 -10.50 -3.88 5.41
CA PRO A 153 -11.86 -3.55 5.83
C PRO A 153 -12.71 -2.98 4.69
N ASP A 154 -14.02 -2.92 4.88
CA ASP A 154 -14.96 -2.32 3.92
C ASP A 154 -14.73 -0.82 3.69
N THR A 155 -14.06 -0.14 4.64
CA THR A 155 -13.68 1.28 4.51
C THR A 155 -12.65 1.51 3.39
N HIS A 156 -11.93 0.47 2.96
CA HIS A 156 -11.07 0.51 1.78
C HIS A 156 -11.93 0.27 0.53
N TRP A 157 -12.84 1.21 0.27
CA TRP A 157 -13.90 1.11 -0.74
C TRP A 157 -13.36 0.83 -2.15
N TRP A 158 -12.15 1.28 -2.46
CA TRP A 158 -11.52 1.16 -3.78
C TRP A 158 -11.41 -0.28 -4.29
N TRP A 159 -11.25 -1.28 -3.41
CA TRP A 159 -11.21 -2.69 -3.81
C TRP A 159 -12.53 -3.18 -4.42
N ARG A 160 -13.64 -2.56 -4.04
CA ARG A 160 -15.01 -2.93 -4.45
C ARG A 160 -15.65 -1.87 -5.35
N ALA A 161 -14.87 -0.86 -5.75
CA ALA A 161 -15.32 0.21 -6.62
C ALA A 161 -15.59 -0.25 -8.06
N PRO A 162 -14.80 -1.15 -8.68
CA PRO A 162 -15.03 -1.56 -10.07
C PRO A 162 -16.45 -2.02 -10.33
N LYS A 163 -17.17 -1.38 -11.25
CA LYS A 163 -18.60 -1.68 -11.48
C LYS A 163 -18.81 -2.92 -12.34
N ARG A 164 -17.83 -3.27 -13.16
CA ARG A 164 -17.86 -4.43 -14.05
C ARG A 164 -17.34 -5.68 -13.35
N GLN A 165 -18.17 -6.29 -12.54
CA GLN A 165 -17.85 -7.50 -11.78
C GLN A 165 -18.05 -8.80 -12.59
N ASP A 166 -18.55 -8.71 -13.83
CA ASP A 166 -18.90 -9.83 -14.69
C ASP A 166 -17.86 -10.15 -15.78
N MET A 167 -16.70 -9.49 -15.74
CA MET A 167 -15.60 -9.72 -16.68
C MET A 167 -14.97 -11.09 -16.44
N THR A 168 -14.75 -11.85 -17.51
CA THR A 168 -14.04 -13.14 -17.41
C THR A 168 -12.55 -12.94 -17.15
N GLU A 169 -11.88 -13.94 -16.55
CA GLU A 169 -10.43 -13.89 -16.34
C GLU A 169 -9.66 -13.75 -17.65
N GLU A 170 -10.15 -14.35 -18.74
CA GLU A 170 -9.56 -14.23 -20.08
C GLU A 170 -9.66 -12.78 -20.61
N GLU A 171 -10.83 -12.14 -20.52
CA GLU A 171 -11.00 -10.73 -20.92
C GLU A 171 -10.19 -9.76 -20.03
N ARG A 172 -10.06 -10.06 -18.73
CA ARG A 172 -9.23 -9.32 -17.79
C ARG A 172 -7.75 -9.40 -18.20
N ALA A 173 -7.26 -10.61 -18.46
CA ALA A 173 -5.89 -10.85 -18.90
C ALA A 173 -5.61 -10.18 -20.26
N GLU A 174 -6.53 -10.28 -21.23
CA GLU A 174 -6.39 -9.64 -22.53
C GLU A 174 -6.28 -8.13 -22.42
N ARG A 175 -7.04 -7.46 -21.54
CA ARG A 175 -6.92 -6.00 -21.34
C ARG A 175 -5.58 -5.59 -20.74
N ILE A 176 -5.09 -6.35 -19.77
CA ILE A 176 -3.79 -6.11 -19.13
C ILE A 176 -2.65 -6.34 -20.14
N ASP A 177 -2.75 -7.38 -20.97
CA ASP A 177 -1.73 -7.75 -21.98
C ASP A 177 -1.77 -6.86 -23.23
N TYR A 178 -2.96 -6.47 -23.70
CA TYR A 178 -3.15 -5.62 -24.88
C TYR A 178 -2.46 -4.26 -24.72
N ASP A 179 -2.58 -3.64 -23.54
CA ASP A 179 -1.91 -2.37 -23.24
C ASP A 179 -0.38 -2.53 -23.09
N SER A 180 0.08 -3.70 -22.59
CA SER A 180 1.51 -4.02 -22.49
C SER A 180 2.19 -4.13 -23.86
N ASN A 181 1.43 -4.42 -24.94
CA ASN A 181 1.94 -4.59 -26.30
C ASN A 181 1.69 -3.39 -27.25
N ASP A 182 0.65 -2.59 -27.06
CA ASP A 182 0.31 -1.44 -27.93
C ASP A 182 0.82 -0.08 -27.38
N GLY A 183 1.54 -0.08 -26.25
CA GLY A 183 2.13 1.11 -25.61
C GLY A 183 3.56 1.51 -26.03
N LEU A 184 4.01 1.19 -27.26
CA LEU A 184 5.29 1.64 -27.85
C LEU A 184 5.11 2.41 -29.16
#